data_AF-A0A818NV11-F1
#
_entry.id   AF-A0A818NV11-F1
#
_cell.length_a   1.000
_cell.length_b   1.000
_cell.length_c   1.000
_cell.angle_alpha   90.00
_cell.angle_beta   90.00
_cell.angle_gamma   90.00
#
_symmetry.space_group_name_H-M   'P 1'
#
loop_
_entity.id
_entity.type
_entity.pdbx_description
1 polymer ?
#
loop_
_entity_poly.entity_id
_entity_poly.type
_entity_poly.pdbx_seq_one_letter_code
_entity_poly.pdbx_strand_id
1 'polypeptide(L)'
;MRQSRYLLDRDLKDKFAAQSIDEHVIDLSLTNPSLYLKEGVTCIEHRYVTIHFEAYDMEKEEYTDENIKNAEKQRLNAVQLRNIIDGILKKLVDDMKQALEESIKNTEKAIRDKEQYLKLAYTRLDIRHKRSNIELVYDPPQKHLAEEEVREIECEIQKLQERFDESHVCLRNLDRDKLILEKDIETKTNTIFVAEVECHEGLRKSILIEDW
;
A
#
# COMPACT_ATOMS: atom_id res chain seq x y z
N MET A 1 -21.53 23.62 -11.77
CA MET A 1 -22.97 23.60 -11.39
C MET A 1 -23.84 24.64 -12.10
N ARG A 2 -23.41 25.90 -12.27
CA ARG A 2 -24.26 26.95 -12.87
C ARG A 2 -24.53 26.76 -14.38
N GLN A 3 -23.53 26.29 -15.12
CA GLN A 3 -23.59 26.01 -16.56
C GLN A 3 -24.52 24.83 -16.88
N SER A 4 -24.36 23.71 -16.18
CA SER A 4 -25.21 22.52 -16.35
C SER A 4 -26.70 22.82 -16.09
N ARG A 5 -27.00 23.67 -15.10
CA ARG A 5 -28.39 24.07 -14.82
C ARG A 5 -28.99 24.91 -15.96
N TYR A 6 -28.23 25.87 -16.48
CA TYR A 6 -28.68 26.72 -17.58
C TYR A 6 -29.01 25.91 -18.85
N LEU A 7 -28.20 24.90 -19.18
CA LEU A 7 -28.44 24.04 -20.34
C LEU A 7 -29.71 23.20 -20.20
N LEU A 8 -29.95 22.65 -19.00
CA LEU A 8 -31.17 21.89 -18.71
C LEU A 8 -32.42 22.78 -18.76
N ASP A 9 -32.35 23.99 -18.21
CA ASP A 9 -33.47 24.94 -18.25
C ASP A 9 -33.83 25.34 -19.70
N ARG A 10 -32.84 25.47 -20.58
CA ARG A 10 -33.04 25.77 -22.00
C ARG A 10 -33.69 24.60 -22.75
N ASP A 11 -33.15 23.40 -22.61
CA ASP A 11 -33.68 22.18 -23.25
C ASP A 11 -35.12 21.88 -22.82
N LEU A 12 -35.41 22.09 -21.53
CA LEU A 12 -36.75 21.95 -20.98
C LEU A 12 -37.73 22.92 -21.65
N LYS A 13 -37.33 24.17 -21.87
CA LYS A 13 -38.15 25.19 -22.52
C LYS A 13 -38.46 24.84 -23.98
N ASP A 14 -37.46 24.35 -24.70
CA ASP A 14 -37.63 23.94 -26.11
C ASP A 14 -38.56 22.73 -26.24
N LYS A 15 -38.45 21.75 -25.33
CA LYS A 15 -39.36 20.59 -25.27
C LYS A 15 -40.81 20.99 -25.00
N PHE A 16 -41.05 21.91 -24.07
CA PHE A 16 -42.39 22.40 -23.82
C PHE A 16 -42.97 23.15 -25.03
N ALA A 17 -42.16 23.95 -25.72
CA ALA A 17 -42.58 24.63 -26.94
C ALA A 17 -42.96 23.63 -28.05
N ALA A 18 -42.16 22.57 -28.24
CA ALA A 18 -42.46 21.50 -29.19
C ALA A 18 -43.76 20.77 -28.83
N GLN A 19 -43.93 20.40 -27.56
CA GLN A 19 -45.14 19.74 -27.08
C GLN A 19 -46.39 20.58 -27.34
N SER A 20 -46.36 21.89 -27.10
CA SER A 20 -47.49 22.78 -27.38
C SER A 20 -47.84 22.84 -28.87
N ILE A 21 -46.84 22.70 -29.76
CA ILE A 21 -47.07 22.62 -31.20
C ILE A 21 -47.74 21.28 -31.54
N ASP A 22 -47.26 20.17 -30.99
CA ASP A 22 -47.81 18.84 -31.24
C ASP A 22 -49.27 18.75 -30.77
N GLU A 23 -49.58 19.27 -29.57
CA GLU A 23 -50.95 19.36 -29.06
C GLU A 23 -51.85 20.16 -30.00
N HIS A 24 -51.38 21.30 -30.50
CA HIS A 24 -52.14 22.11 -31.46
C HIS A 24 -52.36 21.39 -32.80
N VAL A 25 -51.37 20.65 -33.28
CA VAL A 25 -51.46 19.89 -34.53
C VAL A 25 -52.44 18.72 -34.41
N ILE A 26 -52.49 18.05 -33.25
CA ILE A 26 -53.43 16.96 -32.97
C ILE A 26 -54.89 17.43 -33.12
N ASP A 27 -55.19 18.66 -32.71
CA ASP A 27 -56.54 19.23 -32.80
C ASP A 27 -56.90 19.78 -34.21
N LEU A 28 -55.99 19.67 -35.19
CA LEU A 28 -56.26 20.12 -36.55
C LEU A 28 -57.17 19.14 -37.31
N SER A 29 -58.29 19.64 -37.83
CA SER A 29 -59.24 18.89 -38.66
C SER A 29 -59.53 19.62 -39.97
N LEU A 30 -60.01 18.89 -41.00
CA LEU A 30 -60.33 19.44 -42.33
C LEU A 30 -61.39 20.55 -42.32
N THR A 31 -62.11 20.71 -41.20
CA THR A 31 -63.12 21.75 -40.98
C THR A 31 -62.54 23.04 -40.41
N ASN A 32 -61.24 23.10 -40.08
CA ASN A 32 -60.63 24.29 -39.50
C ASN A 32 -60.44 25.41 -40.55
N PRO A 33 -60.99 26.63 -40.33
CA PRO A 33 -60.89 27.73 -41.28
C PRO A 33 -59.47 28.27 -41.51
N SER A 34 -58.55 27.96 -40.60
CA SER A 34 -57.16 28.41 -40.57
C SER A 34 -56.19 27.48 -41.31
N LEU A 35 -56.69 26.48 -42.05
CA LEU A 35 -55.86 25.65 -42.92
C LEU A 35 -55.39 26.45 -44.14
N TYR A 36 -54.08 26.44 -44.40
CA TYR A 36 -53.49 27.08 -45.58
C TYR A 36 -52.41 26.16 -46.17
N LEU A 37 -52.22 26.26 -47.50
CA LEU A 37 -51.15 25.55 -48.18
C LEU A 37 -49.85 26.35 -48.03
N LYS A 38 -48.84 25.74 -47.41
CA LYS A 38 -47.48 26.28 -47.36
C LYS A 38 -46.61 25.50 -48.34
N GLU A 39 -45.98 26.17 -49.29
CA GLU A 39 -45.02 25.52 -50.19
C GLU A 39 -43.68 25.28 -49.47
N GLY A 40 -43.01 24.16 -49.77
CA GLY A 40 -41.67 23.84 -49.23
C GLY A 40 -41.63 23.12 -47.87
N VAL A 41 -42.77 22.71 -47.29
CA VAL A 41 -42.83 22.01 -45.98
C VAL A 41 -42.30 20.57 -46.00
N THR A 42 -42.18 19.96 -47.18
CA THR A 42 -41.68 18.57 -47.34
C THR A 42 -40.17 18.47 -47.29
N CYS A 43 -39.45 19.59 -47.33
CA CYS A 43 -38.01 19.59 -47.10
C CYS A 43 -37.74 19.58 -45.59
N ILE A 44 -37.64 18.37 -45.04
CA ILE A 44 -36.79 18.19 -43.86
C ILE A 44 -35.38 18.40 -44.39
N GLU A 45 -34.79 19.58 -44.20
CA GLU A 45 -33.34 19.71 -44.33
C GLU A 45 -32.75 18.66 -43.39
N HIS A 46 -32.20 17.57 -43.95
CA HIS A 46 -31.23 16.71 -43.26
C HIS A 46 -29.94 17.51 -43.04
N ARG A 47 -30.05 18.69 -42.43
CA ARG A 47 -29.00 19.21 -41.61
C ARG A 47 -29.03 18.29 -40.42
N TYR A 48 -28.19 17.27 -40.52
CA TYR A 48 -28.01 16.24 -39.51
C TYR A 48 -28.45 16.78 -38.14
N VAL A 49 -29.25 16.01 -37.41
CA VAL A 49 -29.34 16.13 -35.95
C VAL A 49 -27.98 15.72 -35.32
N THR A 50 -26.87 15.88 -36.03
CA THR A 50 -25.63 16.31 -35.42
C THR A 50 -25.89 17.73 -34.93
N ILE A 51 -26.37 17.82 -33.68
CA ILE A 51 -26.07 18.95 -32.80
C ILE A 51 -24.70 19.46 -33.25
N HIS A 52 -24.58 20.69 -33.76
CA HIS A 52 -23.28 21.23 -34.17
C HIS A 52 -22.35 21.08 -32.99
N PHE A 53 -21.51 20.06 -33.07
CA PHE A 53 -20.90 19.42 -31.92
C PHE A 53 -19.63 20.17 -31.54
N GLU A 54 -19.30 21.31 -32.15
CA GLU A 54 -18.06 22.03 -31.86
C GLU A 54 -18.00 22.53 -30.41
N ALA A 55 -19.10 23.10 -29.89
CA ALA A 55 -19.12 23.59 -28.50
C ALA A 55 -19.29 22.46 -27.45
N TYR A 56 -20.00 21.38 -27.80
CA TYR A 56 -20.22 20.25 -26.88
C TYR A 56 -19.06 19.23 -26.92
N ASP A 57 -18.38 19.05 -28.05
CA ASP A 57 -17.11 18.32 -28.14
C ASP A 57 -16.00 19.09 -27.42
N MET A 58 -15.84 20.41 -27.64
CA MET A 58 -14.78 21.16 -26.95
C MET A 58 -14.94 21.15 -25.42
N GLU A 59 -16.16 21.33 -24.90
CA GLU A 59 -16.41 21.29 -23.43
C GLU A 59 -16.18 19.88 -22.85
N LYS A 60 -16.50 18.83 -23.61
CA LYS A 60 -16.28 17.43 -23.20
C LYS A 60 -14.81 17.00 -23.34
N GLU A 61 -14.13 17.48 -24.36
CA GLU A 61 -12.70 17.29 -24.60
C GLU A 61 -11.88 17.97 -23.50
N GLU A 62 -12.19 19.23 -23.16
CA GLU A 62 -11.56 19.94 -22.04
C GLU A 62 -11.80 19.23 -20.70
N TYR A 63 -13.02 18.74 -20.45
CA TYR A 63 -13.32 17.95 -19.25
C TYR A 63 -12.56 16.61 -19.21
N THR A 64 -12.41 15.96 -20.37
CA THR A 64 -11.68 14.69 -20.49
C THR A 64 -10.19 14.90 -20.28
N ASP A 65 -9.62 15.92 -20.91
CA ASP A 65 -8.22 16.32 -20.77
C ASP A 65 -7.88 16.72 -19.33
N GLU A 66 -8.75 17.50 -18.69
CA GLU A 66 -8.57 17.90 -17.30
C GLU A 66 -8.67 16.69 -16.36
N ASN A 67 -9.57 15.74 -16.62
CA ASN A 67 -9.62 14.47 -15.87
C ASN A 67 -8.36 13.62 -16.08
N ILE A 68 -7.84 13.53 -17.30
CA ILE A 68 -6.59 12.80 -17.61
C ILE A 68 -5.41 13.44 -16.88
N LYS A 69 -5.27 14.77 -16.93
CA LYS A 69 -4.22 15.51 -16.20
C LYS A 69 -4.32 15.29 -14.70
N ASN A 70 -5.54 15.33 -14.15
CA ASN A 70 -5.77 15.10 -12.73
C ASN A 70 -5.47 13.65 -12.33
N ALA A 71 -5.86 12.67 -13.15
CA ALA A 71 -5.54 11.25 -12.94
C ALA A 71 -4.03 11.01 -12.99
N GLU A 72 -3.32 11.60 -13.96
CA GLU A 72 -1.87 11.47 -14.09
C GLU A 72 -1.13 12.12 -12.91
N LYS A 73 -1.60 13.28 -12.45
CA LYS A 73 -1.08 13.91 -11.23
C LYS A 73 -1.27 13.02 -10.00
N GLN A 74 -2.44 12.39 -9.86
CA GLN A 74 -2.69 11.44 -8.77
C GLN A 74 -1.79 10.20 -8.89
N ARG A 75 -1.59 9.67 -10.10
CA ARG A 75 -0.68 8.55 -10.37
C ARG A 75 0.76 8.88 -9.99
N LEU A 76 1.27 10.04 -10.39
CA LEU A 76 2.61 10.51 -10.04
C LEU A 76 2.78 10.66 -8.52
N ASN A 77 1.81 11.27 -7.85
CA ASN A 77 1.83 11.38 -6.38
C ASN A 77 1.85 10.00 -5.71
N ALA A 78 1.06 9.04 -6.20
CA ALA A 78 1.05 7.67 -5.68
C ALA A 78 2.41 6.96 -5.88
N VAL A 79 3.04 7.13 -7.03
CA VAL A 79 4.39 6.58 -7.31
C VAL A 79 5.43 7.20 -6.37
N GLN A 80 5.39 8.52 -6.15
CA GLN A 80 6.29 9.20 -5.22
C GLN A 80 6.12 8.69 -3.80
N LEU A 81 4.88 8.56 -3.31
CA LEU A 81 4.58 8.02 -1.99
C LEU A 81 5.07 6.58 -1.85
N ARG A 82 4.88 5.74 -2.87
CA ARG A 82 5.39 4.36 -2.87
C ARG A 82 6.91 4.33 -2.73
N ASN A 83 7.64 5.13 -3.50
CA ASN A 83 9.10 5.20 -3.41
C ASN A 83 9.57 5.62 -2.00
N ILE A 84 8.86 6.57 -1.36
CA ILE A 84 9.17 7.00 0.01
C ILE A 84 8.92 5.86 0.99
N ILE A 85 7.78 5.16 0.89
CA ILE A 85 7.44 4.03 1.74
C ILE A 85 8.47 2.91 1.58
N ASP A 86 8.84 2.55 0.36
CA ASP A 86 9.83 1.51 0.08
C ASP A 86 11.19 1.87 0.70
N GLY A 87 11.60 3.15 0.60
CA GLY A 87 12.81 3.65 1.24
C GLY A 87 12.78 3.56 2.77
N ILE A 88 11.64 3.92 3.39
CA ILE A 88 11.45 3.84 4.84
C ILE A 88 11.45 2.38 5.30
N LEU A 89 10.74 1.49 4.59
CA LEU A 89 10.68 0.07 4.92
C LEU A 89 12.05 -0.58 4.83
N LYS A 90 12.81 -0.31 3.76
CA LYS A 90 14.17 -0.80 3.62
C LYS A 90 15.05 -0.35 4.77
N LYS A 91 15.02 0.95 5.09
CA LYS A 91 15.79 1.51 6.20
C LYS A 91 15.40 0.86 7.53
N LEU A 92 14.10 0.69 7.79
CA LEU A 92 13.61 0.08 9.02
C LEU A 92 14.14 -1.35 9.19
N VAL A 93 14.11 -2.16 8.14
CA VAL A 93 14.63 -3.54 8.17
C VAL A 93 16.14 -3.55 8.43
N ASP A 94 16.89 -2.67 7.75
CA ASP A 94 18.34 -2.55 7.93
C ASP A 94 18.68 -2.09 9.37
N ASP A 95 17.97 -1.09 9.90
CA ASP A 95 18.13 -0.58 11.27
C ASP A 95 17.81 -1.68 12.30
N MET A 96 16.72 -2.44 12.11
CA MET A 96 16.35 -3.57 12.98
C MET A 96 17.42 -4.66 12.96
N LYS A 97 17.94 -5.02 11.78
CA LYS A 97 18.99 -6.02 11.63
C LYS A 97 20.27 -5.58 12.34
N GLN A 98 20.70 -4.34 12.11
CA GLN A 98 21.89 -3.78 12.75
C GLN A 98 21.75 -3.77 14.27
N ALA A 99 20.59 -3.38 14.80
CA ALA A 99 20.33 -3.37 16.25
C ALA A 99 20.40 -4.79 16.85
N LEU A 100 19.88 -5.80 16.16
CA LEU A 100 19.96 -7.20 16.60
C LEU A 100 21.40 -7.72 16.59
N GLU A 101 22.16 -7.46 15.52
CA GLU A 101 23.56 -7.86 15.40
C GLU A 101 24.44 -7.20 16.49
N GLU A 102 24.20 -5.92 16.77
CA GLU A 102 24.89 -5.21 17.85
C GLU A 102 24.49 -5.77 19.23
N SER A 103 23.21 -6.05 19.46
CA SER A 103 22.74 -6.69 20.70
C SER A 103 23.42 -8.05 20.90
N ILE A 104 23.46 -8.90 19.87
CA ILE A 104 24.15 -10.20 19.90
C ILE A 104 25.61 -10.03 20.32
N LYS A 105 26.34 -9.13 19.65
CA LYS A 105 27.76 -8.88 19.95
C LYS A 105 27.98 -8.38 21.38
N ASN A 106 27.13 -7.48 21.85
CA ASN A 106 27.22 -6.92 23.20
C ASN A 106 26.89 -7.97 24.28
N THR A 107 25.84 -8.76 24.07
CA THR A 107 25.46 -9.84 24.98
C THR A 107 26.53 -10.94 25.01
N GLU A 108 27.10 -11.32 23.86
CA GLU A 108 28.20 -12.28 23.79
C GLU A 108 29.43 -11.81 24.57
N LYS A 109 29.78 -10.51 24.47
CA LYS A 109 30.84 -9.92 25.29
C LYS A 109 30.51 -9.98 26.78
N ALA A 110 29.28 -9.63 27.17
CA ALA A 110 28.85 -9.68 28.56
C ALA A 110 28.92 -11.10 29.14
N ILE A 111 28.54 -12.12 28.35
CA ILE A 111 28.68 -13.53 28.74
C ILE A 111 30.14 -13.86 29.01
N ARG A 112 31.05 -13.56 28.07
CA ARG A 112 32.49 -13.82 28.25
C ARG A 112 33.07 -13.13 29.49
N ASP A 113 32.68 -11.89 29.73
CA ASP A 113 33.15 -11.14 30.90
C ASP A 113 32.64 -11.80 32.19
N LYS A 114 31.37 -12.23 32.24
CA LYS A 114 30.79 -12.95 33.39
C LYS A 114 31.42 -14.32 33.59
N GLU A 115 31.73 -15.06 32.53
CA GLU A 115 32.48 -16.32 32.61
C GLU A 115 33.87 -16.14 33.20
N GLN A 116 34.55 -15.02 32.91
CA GLN A 116 35.83 -14.70 33.54
C GLN A 116 35.69 -14.45 35.05
N TYR A 117 34.66 -13.71 35.47
CA TYR A 117 34.37 -13.52 36.90
C TYR A 117 34.02 -14.85 37.59
N LEU A 118 33.23 -15.70 36.93
CA LEU A 118 32.89 -17.03 37.42
C LEU A 118 34.13 -17.90 37.60
N LYS A 119 35.03 -17.91 36.61
CA LYS A 119 36.31 -18.64 36.68
C LYS A 119 37.18 -18.14 37.83
N LEU A 120 37.22 -16.84 38.07
CA LEU A 120 37.93 -16.25 39.22
C LEU A 120 37.32 -16.72 40.54
N ALA A 121 35.99 -16.70 40.67
CA ALA A 121 35.28 -17.16 41.87
C ALA A 121 35.55 -18.66 42.13
N TYR A 122 35.47 -19.51 41.11
CA TYR A 122 35.81 -20.93 41.21
C TYR A 122 37.28 -21.17 41.61
N THR A 123 38.21 -20.40 41.03
CA THR A 123 39.63 -20.49 41.40
C THR A 123 39.85 -20.11 42.87
N ARG A 124 39.17 -19.06 43.35
CA ARG A 124 39.20 -18.65 44.76
C ARG A 124 38.64 -19.76 45.65
N LEU A 125 37.52 -20.39 45.27
CA LEU A 125 36.97 -21.52 46.00
C LEU A 125 37.94 -22.70 46.04
N ASP A 126 38.52 -23.10 44.91
CA ASP A 126 39.49 -24.21 44.84
C ASP A 126 40.69 -23.99 45.77
N ILE A 127 41.27 -22.79 45.79
CA ILE A 127 42.37 -22.46 46.70
C ILE A 127 41.92 -22.57 48.16
N ARG A 128 40.71 -22.10 48.50
CA ARG A 128 40.18 -22.17 49.87
C ARG A 128 39.90 -23.60 50.32
N HIS A 129 39.53 -24.51 49.40
CA HIS A 129 39.34 -25.93 49.68
C HIS A 129 40.65 -26.69 49.97
N LYS A 130 41.81 -26.13 49.59
CA LYS A 130 43.13 -26.75 49.85
C LYS A 130 43.67 -26.49 51.26
N ARG A 131 42.95 -25.77 52.12
CA ARG A 131 43.36 -25.50 53.50
C ARG A 131 43.39 -26.79 54.31
N SER A 132 44.47 -27.03 55.06
CA SER A 132 44.64 -28.25 55.86
C SER A 132 43.96 -28.15 57.23
N ASN A 133 43.34 -29.26 57.64
CA ASN A 133 42.94 -29.58 59.02
C ASN A 133 42.09 -28.51 59.74
N ILE A 134 42.74 -27.60 60.47
CA ILE A 134 42.11 -26.66 61.40
C ILE A 134 41.61 -25.38 60.71
N GLU A 135 42.12 -25.06 59.52
CA GLU A 135 41.72 -23.86 58.76
C GLU A 135 40.53 -24.08 57.82
N LEU A 136 40.01 -25.31 57.72
CA LEU A 136 38.80 -25.61 56.94
C LEU A 136 37.56 -25.16 57.72
N VAL A 137 37.39 -23.84 57.84
CA VAL A 137 36.21 -23.23 58.45
C VAL A 137 35.26 -22.83 57.32
N TYR A 138 34.03 -23.33 57.35
CA TYR A 138 32.89 -22.81 56.59
C TYR A 138 32.51 -21.42 57.12
N ASP A 139 33.44 -20.49 56.96
CA ASP A 139 33.34 -19.13 57.45
C ASP A 139 32.35 -18.32 56.58
N PRO A 140 31.82 -17.20 57.12
CA PRO A 140 30.90 -16.37 56.36
C PRO A 140 31.44 -15.94 54.98
N PRO A 141 32.74 -15.58 54.81
CA PRO A 141 33.31 -15.31 53.49
C PRO A 141 33.28 -16.49 52.51
N GLN A 142 33.53 -17.73 52.95
CA GLN A 142 33.43 -18.93 52.11
C GLN A 142 31.99 -19.16 51.66
N LYS A 143 31.03 -19.04 52.58
CA LYS A 143 29.60 -19.21 52.25
C LYS A 143 29.10 -18.15 51.28
N HIS A 144 29.42 -16.88 51.52
CA HIS A 144 29.03 -15.78 50.63
C HIS A 144 29.58 -15.99 49.20
N LEU A 145 30.86 -16.35 49.07
CA LEU A 145 31.47 -16.64 47.77
C LEU A 145 30.79 -17.83 47.06
N ALA A 146 30.51 -18.92 47.78
CA ALA A 146 29.97 -20.15 47.17
C ALA A 146 28.45 -20.11 46.92
N GLU A 147 27.66 -19.63 47.89
CA GLU A 147 26.20 -19.73 47.87
C GLU A 147 25.53 -18.47 47.28
N GLU A 148 26.19 -17.32 47.36
CA GLU A 148 25.66 -16.04 46.89
C GLU A 148 26.35 -15.61 45.59
N GLU A 149 27.65 -15.27 45.61
CA GLU A 149 28.33 -14.69 44.44
C GLU A 149 28.36 -15.64 43.23
N VAL A 150 28.80 -16.89 43.40
CA VAL A 150 28.86 -17.85 42.28
C VAL A 150 27.47 -18.09 41.69
N ARG A 151 26.47 -18.32 42.55
CA ARG A 151 25.09 -18.58 42.13
C ARG A 151 24.48 -17.38 41.40
N GLU A 152 24.78 -16.16 41.85
CA GLU A 152 24.32 -14.93 41.20
C GLU A 152 24.96 -14.77 39.81
N ILE A 153 26.28 -14.97 39.70
CA ILE A 153 26.99 -14.89 38.41
C ILE A 153 26.45 -15.96 37.43
N GLU A 154 26.22 -17.19 37.88
CA GLU A 154 25.63 -18.26 37.05
C GLU A 154 24.22 -17.91 36.56
N CYS A 155 23.39 -17.37 37.45
CA CYS A 155 22.04 -16.91 37.11
C CYS A 155 22.06 -15.78 36.07
N GLU A 156 23.00 -14.84 36.20
CA GLU A 156 23.19 -13.78 35.21
C GLU A 156 23.68 -14.31 33.85
N ILE A 157 24.62 -15.24 33.85
CA ILE A 157 25.09 -15.90 32.61
C ILE A 157 23.92 -16.60 31.92
N GLN A 158 23.09 -17.34 32.66
CA GLN A 158 21.92 -18.00 32.09
C GLN A 158 20.96 -16.99 31.44
N LYS A 159 20.62 -15.89 32.14
CA LYS A 159 19.75 -14.84 31.58
C LYS A 159 20.34 -14.19 30.33
N LEU A 160 21.67 -13.99 30.30
CA LEU A 160 22.35 -13.45 29.14
C LEU A 160 22.33 -14.43 27.97
N GLN A 161 22.48 -15.74 28.22
CA GLN A 161 22.37 -16.79 27.21
C GLN A 161 20.95 -16.88 26.63
N GLU A 162 19.92 -16.83 27.47
CA GLU A 162 18.52 -16.78 27.03
C GLU A 162 18.29 -15.59 26.09
N ARG A 163 18.73 -14.39 26.48
CA ARG A 163 18.61 -13.18 25.65
C ARG A 163 19.42 -13.25 24.35
N PHE A 164 20.59 -13.90 24.38
CA PHE A 164 21.43 -14.13 23.21
C PHE A 164 20.70 -15.04 22.20
N ASP A 165 20.14 -16.14 22.68
CA ASP A 165 19.39 -17.09 21.85
C ASP A 165 18.12 -16.45 21.27
N GLU A 166 17.37 -15.70 22.08
CA GLU A 166 16.23 -14.91 21.62
C GLU A 166 16.61 -13.94 20.49
N SER A 167 17.72 -13.20 20.64
CA SER A 167 18.20 -12.27 19.62
C SER A 167 18.55 -12.99 18.32
N HIS A 168 19.18 -14.17 18.40
CA HIS A 168 19.47 -15.02 17.24
C HIS A 168 18.21 -15.58 16.57
N VAL A 169 17.20 -15.96 17.35
CA VAL A 169 15.90 -16.39 16.82
C VAL A 169 15.22 -15.23 16.08
N CYS A 170 15.18 -14.03 16.68
CA CYS A 170 14.64 -12.84 16.05
C CYS A 170 15.32 -12.52 14.72
N LEU A 171 16.66 -12.59 14.66
CA LEU A 171 17.41 -12.35 13.43
C LEU A 171 17.05 -13.36 12.33
N ARG A 172 16.96 -14.66 12.66
CA ARG A 172 16.55 -15.71 11.72
C ARG A 172 15.13 -15.53 11.22
N ASN A 173 14.21 -15.11 12.09
CA ASN A 173 12.83 -14.83 11.71
C ASN A 173 12.76 -13.64 10.75
N LEU A 174 13.51 -12.57 11.02
CA LEU A 174 13.58 -11.41 10.14
C LEU A 174 14.11 -11.77 8.74
N ASP A 175 15.18 -12.56 8.66
CA ASP A 175 15.72 -13.03 7.37
C ASP A 175 14.72 -13.93 6.63
N ARG A 176 13.97 -14.78 7.34
CA ARG A 176 12.91 -15.62 6.76
C ARG A 176 11.76 -14.78 6.21
N ASP A 177 11.25 -13.84 7.01
CA ASP A 177 10.12 -13.00 6.64
C ASP A 177 10.46 -12.12 5.43
N LYS A 178 11.71 -11.63 5.36
CA LYS A 178 12.23 -10.93 4.18
C LYS A 178 12.12 -11.79 2.92
N LEU A 179 12.58 -13.05 2.96
CA LEU A 179 12.51 -13.95 1.80
C LEU A 179 11.06 -14.23 1.36
N ILE A 180 10.15 -14.39 2.33
CA ILE A 180 8.72 -14.58 2.04
C ILE A 180 8.15 -13.36 1.33
N LEU A 181 8.43 -12.16 1.84
CA LEU A 181 7.95 -10.91 1.26
C LEU A 181 8.53 -10.67 -0.15
N GLU A 182 9.82 -10.95 -0.36
CA GLU A 182 10.44 -10.86 -1.68
C GLU A 182 9.76 -11.80 -2.68
N LYS A 183 9.39 -13.01 -2.26
CA LYS A 183 8.67 -13.98 -3.10
C LYS A 183 7.24 -13.54 -3.41
N ASP A 184 6.55 -12.98 -2.42
CA ASP A 184 5.19 -12.47 -2.60
C ASP A 184 5.16 -11.28 -3.56
N ILE A 185 6.16 -10.38 -3.47
CA ILE A 185 6.32 -9.26 -4.40
C ILE A 185 6.51 -9.81 -5.81
N GLU A 186 7.46 -10.72 -6.02
CA GLU A 186 7.72 -11.34 -7.33
C GLU A 186 6.44 -11.96 -7.92
N THR A 187 5.70 -12.72 -7.12
CA THR A 187 4.47 -13.38 -7.56
C THR A 187 3.39 -12.37 -7.94
N LYS A 188 3.21 -11.30 -7.15
CA LYS A 188 2.25 -10.23 -7.46
C LYS A 188 2.66 -9.44 -8.71
N THR A 189 3.94 -9.14 -8.86
CA THR A 189 4.48 -8.48 -10.06
C THR A 189 4.19 -9.31 -11.31
N ASN A 190 4.39 -10.63 -11.26
CA ASN A 190 4.06 -11.52 -12.36
C ASN A 190 2.55 -11.55 -12.65
N THR A 191 1.70 -11.63 -11.62
CA THR A 191 0.23 -11.61 -11.81
C THR A 191 -0.25 -10.31 -12.46
N ILE A 192 0.31 -9.16 -12.04
CA ILE A 192 0.00 -7.86 -12.65
C ILE A 192 0.48 -7.82 -14.10
N PHE A 193 1.70 -8.29 -14.37
CA PHE A 193 2.24 -8.35 -15.73
C PHE A 193 1.35 -9.18 -16.67
N VAL A 194 0.93 -10.38 -16.25
CA VAL A 194 0.01 -11.22 -17.03
C VAL A 194 -1.31 -10.50 -17.28
N ALA A 195 -1.89 -9.86 -16.26
CA ALA A 195 -3.16 -9.14 -16.41
C ALA A 195 -3.05 -7.95 -17.38
N GLU A 196 -2.04 -7.09 -17.21
CA GLU A 196 -1.89 -5.84 -17.95
C GLU A 196 -1.33 -6.00 -19.36
N VAL A 197 -0.44 -6.97 -19.57
CA VAL A 197 0.27 -7.14 -20.85
C VAL A 197 -0.34 -8.31 -21.63
N GLU A 198 -0.39 -9.50 -21.06
CA GLU A 198 -0.80 -10.70 -21.81
C GLU A 198 -2.32 -10.75 -22.04
N CYS A 199 -3.12 -10.39 -21.03
CA CYS A 199 -4.59 -10.46 -21.13
C CYS A 199 -5.21 -9.22 -21.78
N HIS A 200 -4.72 -8.01 -21.47
CA HIS A 200 -5.28 -6.76 -21.98
C HIS A 200 -4.92 -6.49 -23.46
N GLU A 201 -3.72 -6.82 -23.92
CA GLU A 201 -3.38 -6.76 -25.36
C GLU A 201 -4.04 -7.89 -26.18
N GLY A 202 -4.50 -8.96 -25.52
CA GLY A 202 -5.17 -10.11 -26.12
C GLY A 202 -6.70 -10.01 -26.24
N LEU A 203 -7.34 -8.95 -25.74
CA LEU A 203 -8.78 -8.72 -25.92
C LEU A 203 -9.08 -8.46 -27.41
N ARG A 204 -9.96 -9.29 -28.01
CA ARG A 204 -10.42 -9.13 -29.40
C ARG A 204 -10.83 -7.68 -29.66
N LYS A 205 -10.21 -7.03 -30.65
CA LYS A 205 -10.67 -5.75 -31.18
C LYS A 205 -12.14 -5.87 -31.57
N SER A 206 -12.93 -4.85 -31.27
CA SER A 206 -14.34 -4.79 -31.65
C SER A 206 -14.49 -4.99 -33.15
N ILE A 207 -15.41 -5.87 -33.54
CA ILE A 207 -15.76 -6.09 -34.94
C ILE A 207 -16.59 -4.88 -35.36
N LEU A 208 -16.08 -4.09 -36.31
CA LEU A 208 -16.90 -3.10 -37.01
C LEU A 208 -17.89 -3.86 -37.89
N ILE A 209 -19.18 -3.73 -37.59
CA ILE A 209 -20.23 -4.18 -38.48
C ILE A 209 -20.39 -3.07 -39.52
N GLU A 210 -19.96 -3.33 -40.75
CA GLU A 210 -20.30 -2.46 -41.88
C GLU A 210 -21.75 -2.73 -42.27
N ASP A 211 -22.54 -1.66 -42.31
CA ASP A 211 -23.94 -1.69 -42.72
C ASP A 211 -24.04 -2.05 -44.22
N TRP A 212 -24.93 -3.00 -44.54
CA TRP A 212 -25.18 -3.54 -45.89
C TRP A 212 -26.05 -2.61 -46.75
#